data_AF-A0AAE3L4H0-F1
#
_entry.id   AF-A0AAE3L4H0-F1
#
_cell.length_a   1.000
_cell.length_b   1.000
_cell.length_c   1.000
_cell.angle_alpha   90.00
_cell.angle_beta   90.00
_cell.angle_gamma   90.00
#
_symmetry.space_group_name_H-M   'P 1'
#
loop_
_entity.id
_entity.type
_entity.pdbx_description
1 polymer ?
#
loop_
_entity_poly.entity_id
_entity_poly.type
_entity_poly.pdbx_seq_one_letter_code
_entity_poly.pdbx_strand_id
1 'polypeptide(L)'
;MGMHDEQLAGRTQQIFFKPSAEENFTYPGAYEVDFDKETEFDAADMSNKDVNLKIRDLMSQGYGSITIRNPGAKHSLGVCILNRLQLTFDGSLGYFGCGLIDGPNVHIKGRVGWSCAENMMAGTVVIEKNAGSTFGAALRGGDLVCKGDVGSRSGIDMKGGTIIVGGKTGMNSGFMMQRGRMVILGDAGQNLGDSMYDGTIYIAGKYESLGVDAVESEMTQTDIDWLEKKLSIYGLKAPNGVENVRKIVSGKKLWNYDNLEPSEKKLIL
;
A
#
# COMPACT_ATOMS: atom_id res chain seq x y z
N MET A 1 -10.19 -12.38 -51.71
CA MET A 1 -10.60 -13.23 -50.57
C MET A 1 -9.49 -13.11 -49.54
N GLY A 2 -9.57 -12.39 -48.44
CA GLY A 2 -10.66 -11.77 -47.70
C GLY A 2 -10.09 -11.66 -46.29
N MET A 3 -9.44 -10.54 -45.97
CA MET A 3 -8.84 -10.29 -44.66
C MET A 3 -9.60 -9.13 -44.02
N HIS A 4 -10.43 -9.51 -43.06
CA HIS A 4 -10.91 -8.77 -41.90
C HIS A 4 -11.24 -7.27 -42.09
N ASP A 5 -12.54 -6.99 -42.20
CA ASP A 5 -13.09 -5.67 -41.86
C ASP A 5 -12.79 -5.37 -40.38
N GLU A 6 -12.04 -4.31 -40.14
CA GLU A 6 -11.67 -3.83 -38.81
C GLU A 6 -12.91 -3.21 -38.14
N GLN A 7 -13.55 -3.93 -37.22
CA GLN A 7 -14.83 -3.59 -36.60
C GLN A 7 -14.81 -2.37 -35.64
N LEU A 8 -13.70 -1.62 -35.57
CA LEU A 8 -13.45 -0.60 -34.55
C LEU A 8 -13.09 0.79 -35.09
N ALA A 9 -13.21 1.02 -36.40
CA ALA A 9 -13.10 2.37 -36.96
C ALA A 9 -14.18 3.29 -36.32
N GLY A 10 -13.75 4.27 -35.53
CA GLY A 10 -14.64 5.30 -34.93
C GLY A 10 -15.06 5.08 -33.48
N ARG A 11 -14.57 4.05 -32.77
CA ARG A 11 -14.75 3.91 -31.32
C ARG A 11 -13.47 4.25 -30.57
N THR A 12 -13.31 5.49 -30.12
CA THR A 12 -12.28 5.87 -29.17
C THR A 12 -12.67 5.38 -27.76
N GLN A 13 -11.89 4.46 -27.16
CA GLN A 13 -11.93 4.20 -25.70
C GLN A 13 -11.31 5.37 -24.91
N GLN A 14 -11.61 6.61 -25.30
CA GLN A 14 -11.12 7.78 -24.60
C GLN A 14 -12.09 8.08 -23.45
N ILE A 15 -11.75 7.58 -22.26
CA ILE A 15 -12.37 8.05 -21.03
C ILE A 15 -11.76 9.41 -20.75
N PHE A 16 -12.53 10.47 -21.02
CA PHE A 16 -12.15 11.83 -20.70
C PHE A 16 -12.23 12.02 -19.18
N PHE A 17 -11.07 12.01 -18.52
CA PHE A 17 -10.98 12.31 -17.10
C PHE A 17 -11.24 13.81 -16.91
N LYS A 18 -12.39 14.17 -16.33
CA LYS A 18 -12.64 15.54 -15.86
C LYS A 18 -12.11 15.64 -14.42
N PRO A 19 -11.08 16.47 -14.15
CA PRO A 19 -10.54 16.63 -12.80
C PRO A 19 -11.59 17.06 -11.76
N SER A 20 -12.67 17.73 -12.20
CA SER A 20 -13.78 18.22 -11.38
C SER A 20 -14.91 17.21 -11.17
N ALA A 21 -14.79 15.97 -11.66
CA ALA A 21 -15.80 14.94 -11.47
C ALA A 21 -15.64 14.28 -10.08
N GLU A 22 -15.72 15.09 -9.02
CA GLU A 22 -15.60 14.64 -7.62
C GLU A 22 -16.72 13.67 -7.23
N GLU A 23 -17.87 13.73 -7.93
CA GLU A 23 -19.04 12.87 -7.74
C GLU A 23 -18.83 11.39 -8.16
N ASN A 24 -17.69 11.02 -8.76
CA ASN A 24 -17.50 9.71 -9.40
C ASN A 24 -16.42 8.79 -8.79
N PHE A 25 -16.01 8.99 -7.54
CA PHE A 25 -15.01 8.13 -6.87
C PHE A 25 -15.56 7.35 -5.67
N THR A 26 -16.78 6.85 -5.78
CA THR A 26 -17.38 5.95 -4.79
C THR A 26 -17.87 4.67 -5.46
N TYR A 27 -17.90 3.58 -4.70
CA TYR A 27 -18.43 2.32 -5.20
C TYR A 27 -19.95 2.37 -5.35
N PRO A 28 -20.54 1.68 -6.34
CA PRO A 28 -21.97 1.42 -6.35
C PRO A 28 -22.39 0.75 -5.02
N GLY A 29 -23.31 1.38 -4.29
CA GLY A 29 -23.76 0.91 -2.98
C GLY A 29 -22.90 1.35 -1.79
N ALA A 30 -21.91 2.22 -1.99
CA ALA A 30 -21.27 2.93 -0.89
C ALA A 30 -22.31 3.81 -0.17
N TYR A 31 -22.39 3.67 1.15
CA TYR A 31 -23.15 4.57 2.01
C TYR A 31 -22.68 6.03 1.92
N GLU A 32 -23.65 6.95 1.89
CA GLU A 32 -23.44 8.36 2.18
C GLU A 32 -23.14 8.53 3.67
N VAL A 33 -22.00 9.14 3.99
CA VAL A 33 -21.54 9.34 5.37
C VAL A 33 -21.14 10.78 5.60
N ASP A 34 -21.40 11.27 6.80
CA ASP A 34 -20.97 12.59 7.27
C ASP A 34 -19.71 12.44 8.12
N PHE A 35 -18.60 13.01 7.65
CA PHE A 35 -17.30 12.94 8.33
C PHE A 35 -17.30 13.63 9.70
N ASP A 36 -18.19 14.61 9.92
CA ASP A 36 -18.37 15.29 11.21
C ASP A 36 -19.29 14.50 12.16
N LYS A 37 -20.01 13.50 11.63
CA LYS A 37 -20.84 12.61 12.43
C LYS A 37 -20.01 11.45 12.97
N GLU A 38 -19.61 11.61 14.23
CA GLU A 38 -18.74 10.67 14.93
C GLU A 38 -19.49 9.67 15.81
N THR A 39 -18.91 8.49 15.99
CA THR A 39 -19.37 7.50 16.97
C THR A 39 -18.23 6.61 17.44
N GLU A 40 -18.46 5.89 18.54
CA GLU A 40 -17.56 4.87 19.02
C GLU A 40 -18.32 3.67 19.60
N PHE A 41 -17.65 2.50 19.61
CA PHE A 41 -18.16 1.32 20.30
C PHE A 41 -17.02 0.46 20.85
N ASP A 42 -17.34 -0.31 21.89
CA ASP A 42 -16.41 -1.25 22.52
C ASP A 42 -16.46 -2.62 21.83
N ALA A 43 -15.30 -3.10 21.37
CA ALA A 43 -15.15 -4.37 20.69
C ALA A 43 -14.60 -5.49 21.60
N ALA A 44 -14.46 -5.27 22.92
CA ALA A 44 -13.86 -6.23 23.85
C ALA A 44 -14.51 -7.62 23.75
N ASP A 45 -15.84 -7.68 23.90
CA ASP A 45 -16.63 -8.91 23.94
C ASP A 45 -17.29 -9.29 22.59
N MET A 46 -16.86 -8.64 21.50
CA MET A 46 -17.38 -8.90 20.15
C MET A 46 -16.47 -9.84 19.36
N SER A 47 -17.05 -10.72 18.55
CA SER A 47 -16.27 -11.48 17.57
C SER A 47 -15.74 -10.54 16.47
N ASN A 48 -14.70 -10.95 15.73
CA ASN A 48 -14.19 -10.16 14.61
C ASN A 48 -15.26 -9.92 13.52
N LYS A 49 -16.14 -10.91 13.28
CA LYS A 49 -17.27 -10.78 12.37
C LYS A 49 -18.24 -9.69 12.84
N ASP A 50 -18.60 -9.71 14.11
CA ASP A 50 -19.56 -8.76 14.68
C ASP A 50 -19.01 -7.33 14.63
N VAL A 51 -17.72 -7.15 14.91
CA VAL A 51 -17.05 -5.83 14.79
C VAL A 51 -17.16 -5.30 13.36
N ASN A 52 -16.84 -6.11 12.35
CA ASN A 52 -16.94 -5.68 10.95
C ASN A 52 -18.38 -5.41 10.51
N LEU A 53 -19.35 -6.21 10.97
CA LEU A 53 -20.77 -5.95 10.72
C LEU A 53 -21.23 -4.67 11.39
N LYS A 54 -20.76 -4.39 12.61
CA LYS A 54 -21.10 -3.17 13.33
C LYS A 54 -20.54 -1.92 12.66
N ILE A 55 -19.32 -1.97 12.13
CA ILE A 55 -18.76 -0.89 11.31
C ILE A 55 -19.67 -0.62 10.10
N ARG A 56 -20.12 -1.66 9.38
CA ARG A 56 -21.03 -1.50 8.23
C ARG A 56 -22.39 -0.94 8.62
N ASP A 57 -22.97 -1.41 9.71
CA ASP A 57 -24.20 -0.87 10.28
C ASP A 57 -24.08 0.63 10.57
N LEU A 58 -23.01 1.05 11.24
CA LEU A 58 -22.78 2.46 11.54
C LEU A 58 -22.56 3.30 10.28
N MET A 59 -21.83 2.80 9.28
CA MET A 59 -21.74 3.48 7.97
C MET A 59 -23.11 3.67 7.33
N SER A 60 -23.99 2.66 7.39
CA SER A 60 -25.34 2.76 6.85
C SER A 60 -26.24 3.78 7.55
N GLN A 61 -25.88 4.16 8.79
CA GLN A 61 -26.53 5.21 9.56
C GLN A 61 -25.90 6.61 9.33
N GLY A 62 -24.97 6.70 8.38
CA GLY A 62 -24.32 7.94 7.97
C GLY A 62 -23.14 8.37 8.84
N TYR A 63 -22.61 7.52 9.73
CA TYR A 63 -21.41 7.84 10.50
C TYR A 63 -20.17 7.79 9.59
N GLY A 64 -19.53 8.94 9.38
CA GLY A 64 -18.29 9.06 8.60
C GLY A 64 -17.03 8.99 9.45
N SER A 65 -17.16 8.96 10.78
CA SER A 65 -16.04 8.84 11.71
C SER A 65 -16.39 7.82 12.79
N ILE A 66 -15.70 6.68 12.81
CA ILE A 66 -16.00 5.56 13.72
C ILE A 66 -14.74 5.16 14.50
N THR A 67 -14.83 5.18 15.83
CA THR A 67 -13.77 4.67 16.72
C THR A 67 -14.13 3.32 17.31
N ILE A 68 -13.25 2.34 17.12
CA ILE A 68 -13.36 0.99 17.67
C ILE A 68 -12.44 0.89 18.89
N ARG A 69 -13.02 0.80 20.08
CA ARG A 69 -12.28 0.64 21.34
C ARG A 69 -11.99 -0.84 21.63
N ASN A 70 -10.88 -1.12 22.29
CA ASN A 70 -10.48 -2.47 22.73
C ASN A 70 -10.55 -3.57 21.63
N PRO A 71 -9.95 -3.35 20.43
CA PRO A 71 -10.00 -4.34 19.34
C PRO A 71 -9.33 -5.68 19.68
N GLY A 72 -8.50 -5.74 20.72
CA GLY A 72 -8.03 -6.98 21.33
C GLY A 72 -7.16 -7.86 20.43
N ALA A 73 -6.41 -7.26 19.49
CA ALA A 73 -5.57 -7.99 18.52
C ALA A 73 -6.33 -9.06 17.70
N LYS A 74 -7.65 -8.89 17.56
CA LYS A 74 -8.48 -9.77 16.73
C LYS A 74 -8.06 -9.66 15.26
N HIS A 75 -8.09 -10.79 14.57
CA HIS A 75 -7.70 -10.88 13.16
C HIS A 75 -8.81 -10.36 12.25
N SER A 76 -8.42 -9.86 11.07
CA SER A 76 -9.33 -9.45 9.99
C SER A 76 -10.33 -8.36 10.42
N LEU A 77 -9.92 -7.42 11.25
CA LEU A 77 -10.72 -6.24 11.59
C LEU A 77 -10.57 -5.16 10.52
N GLY A 78 -11.68 -4.49 10.19
CA GLY A 78 -11.71 -3.40 9.20
C GLY A 78 -11.43 -3.85 7.77
N VAL A 79 -11.69 -5.12 7.45
CA VAL A 79 -11.45 -5.69 6.11
C VAL A 79 -12.61 -5.43 5.16
N CYS A 80 -12.31 -5.32 3.87
CA CYS A 80 -13.30 -5.07 2.81
C CYS A 80 -14.19 -3.86 3.12
N ILE A 81 -13.57 -2.75 3.52
CA ILE A 81 -14.21 -1.45 3.66
C ILE A 81 -13.93 -0.65 2.40
N LEU A 82 -14.97 -0.48 1.58
CA LEU A 82 -14.93 0.19 0.27
C LEU A 82 -15.59 1.58 0.32
N ASN A 83 -15.92 2.04 1.51
CA ASN A 83 -16.47 3.35 1.80
C ASN A 83 -15.33 4.31 2.18
N ARG A 84 -15.44 5.56 1.76
CA ARG A 84 -14.58 6.63 2.25
C ARG A 84 -15.12 7.10 3.59
N LEU A 85 -14.33 6.96 4.64
CA LEU A 85 -14.65 7.37 6.01
C LEU A 85 -13.36 7.41 6.85
N GLN A 86 -13.47 7.90 8.09
CA GLN A 86 -12.43 7.82 9.10
C GLN A 86 -12.69 6.63 10.04
N LEU A 87 -11.71 5.74 10.15
CA LEU A 87 -11.73 4.63 11.09
C LEU A 87 -10.58 4.76 12.07
N THR A 88 -10.85 4.74 13.37
CA THR A 88 -9.83 4.68 14.41
C THR A 88 -9.93 3.39 15.19
N PHE A 89 -8.83 2.64 15.28
CA PHE A 89 -8.71 1.50 16.19
C PHE A 89 -7.87 1.91 17.41
N ASP A 90 -8.52 2.01 18.57
CA ASP A 90 -7.86 2.31 19.84
C ASP A 90 -7.32 1.02 20.48
N GLY A 91 -6.27 0.50 19.87
CA GLY A 91 -5.60 -0.71 20.29
C GLY A 91 -4.90 -1.41 19.14
N SER A 92 -4.50 -2.66 19.39
CA SER A 92 -3.78 -3.47 18.39
C SER A 92 -4.74 -4.30 17.56
N LEU A 93 -4.38 -4.53 16.30
CA LEU A 93 -5.05 -5.47 15.40
C LEU A 93 -4.20 -6.73 15.23
N GLY A 94 -4.86 -7.83 14.91
CA GLY A 94 -4.20 -9.09 14.60
C GLY A 94 -3.76 -9.18 13.14
N TYR A 95 -3.75 -10.40 12.59
CA TYR A 95 -3.41 -10.66 11.20
C TYR A 95 -4.49 -10.13 10.25
N PHE A 96 -4.10 -9.73 9.05
CA PHE A 96 -4.98 -9.29 7.97
C PHE A 96 -5.86 -8.07 8.32
N GLY A 97 -5.50 -7.29 9.33
CA GLY A 97 -6.22 -6.05 9.66
C GLY A 97 -6.22 -5.08 8.48
N CYS A 98 -7.38 -4.50 8.16
CA CYS A 98 -7.54 -3.51 7.10
C CYS A 98 -7.15 -3.99 5.69
N GLY A 99 -7.16 -5.30 5.44
CA GLY A 99 -6.99 -5.85 4.08
C GLY A 99 -8.18 -5.56 3.16
N LEU A 100 -7.93 -5.53 1.86
CA LEU A 100 -8.93 -5.36 0.79
C LEU A 100 -9.75 -4.06 0.90
N ILE A 101 -9.19 -3.03 1.52
CA ILE A 101 -9.84 -1.72 1.63
C ILE A 101 -9.63 -0.89 0.38
N ASP A 102 -10.57 0.02 0.12
CA ASP A 102 -10.46 0.99 -0.97
C ASP A 102 -11.07 2.33 -0.55
N GLY A 103 -10.20 3.30 -0.25
CA GLY A 103 -10.56 4.67 0.05
C GLY A 103 -10.67 5.11 1.51
N PRO A 104 -10.80 4.26 2.56
CA PRO A 104 -10.91 4.77 3.92
C PRO A 104 -9.58 5.38 4.40
N ASN A 105 -9.69 6.28 5.38
CA ASN A 105 -8.56 6.76 6.16
C ASN A 105 -8.62 6.05 7.53
N VAL A 106 -7.59 5.27 7.84
CA VAL A 106 -7.54 4.40 9.02
C VAL A 106 -6.38 4.80 9.91
N HIS A 107 -6.64 4.93 11.21
CA HIS A 107 -5.64 5.19 12.23
C HIS A 107 -5.64 4.07 13.28
N ILE A 108 -4.51 3.42 13.49
CA ILE A 108 -4.34 2.31 14.43
C ILE A 108 -3.33 2.71 15.50
N LYS A 109 -3.79 2.91 16.74
CA LYS A 109 -2.94 3.36 17.86
C LYS A 109 -2.02 2.26 18.41
N GLY A 110 -2.33 1.01 18.12
CA GLY A 110 -1.58 -0.15 18.58
C GLY A 110 -0.60 -0.71 17.55
N ARG A 111 -0.26 -2.00 17.75
CA ARG A 111 0.52 -2.81 16.80
C ARG A 111 -0.42 -3.49 15.82
N VAL A 112 0.11 -3.94 14.69
CA VAL A 112 -0.64 -4.79 13.75
C VAL A 112 0.12 -6.08 13.47
N GLY A 113 -0.63 -7.14 13.19
CA GLY A 113 -0.08 -8.44 12.85
C GLY A 113 0.36 -8.56 11.39
N TRP A 114 0.52 -9.81 10.92
CA TRP A 114 0.92 -10.13 9.55
C TRP A 114 -0.10 -9.67 8.51
N SER A 115 0.36 -9.31 7.32
CA SER A 115 -0.50 -8.94 6.17
C SER A 115 -1.50 -7.80 6.44
N CYS A 116 -1.19 -6.87 7.33
CA CYS A 116 -2.00 -5.66 7.49
C CYS A 116 -2.03 -4.86 6.17
N ALA A 117 -3.22 -4.39 5.80
CA ALA A 117 -3.49 -3.67 4.56
C ALA A 117 -3.10 -4.43 3.28
N GLU A 118 -3.12 -5.77 3.33
CA GLU A 118 -2.97 -6.59 2.13
C GLU A 118 -4.00 -6.19 1.07
N ASN A 119 -3.52 -5.98 -0.15
CA ASN A 119 -4.34 -5.65 -1.31
C ASN A 119 -5.14 -4.34 -1.19
N MET A 120 -4.69 -3.39 -0.35
CA MET A 120 -5.27 -2.06 -0.26
C MET A 120 -5.15 -1.33 -1.61
N MET A 121 -6.26 -0.74 -2.05
CA MET A 121 -6.41 -0.13 -3.38
C MET A 121 -6.21 1.39 -3.36
N ALA A 122 -6.74 2.06 -2.33
CA ALA A 122 -6.60 3.49 -2.09
C ALA A 122 -6.89 3.82 -0.61
N GLY A 123 -6.75 5.09 -0.25
CA GLY A 123 -6.94 5.59 1.12
C GLY A 123 -5.62 5.73 1.88
N THR A 124 -5.71 5.80 3.20
CA THR A 124 -4.55 5.94 4.09
C THR A 124 -4.68 4.98 5.26
N VAL A 125 -3.62 4.30 5.67
CA VAL A 125 -3.58 3.52 6.91
C VAL A 125 -2.33 3.89 7.68
N VAL A 126 -2.49 4.42 8.90
CA VAL A 126 -1.39 4.82 9.79
C VAL A 126 -1.37 3.93 11.03
N ILE A 127 -0.23 3.31 11.30
CA ILE A 127 0.04 2.47 12.47
C ILE A 127 1.04 3.19 13.36
N GLU A 128 0.66 3.47 14.60
CA GLU A 128 1.51 4.21 15.55
C GLU A 128 2.67 3.38 16.10
N LYS A 129 2.54 2.05 16.13
CA LYS A 129 3.57 1.13 16.63
C LYS A 129 4.11 0.25 15.50
N ASN A 130 4.52 -0.98 15.84
CA ASN A 130 5.14 -1.92 14.90
C ASN A 130 4.10 -2.73 14.11
N ALA A 131 4.50 -3.20 12.93
CA ALA A 131 3.73 -4.11 12.09
C ALA A 131 4.43 -5.46 11.91
N GLY A 132 3.64 -6.49 11.58
CA GLY A 132 4.14 -7.83 11.30
C GLY A 132 4.82 -7.96 9.93
N SER A 133 5.14 -9.21 9.57
CA SER A 133 5.60 -9.56 8.22
C SER A 133 4.49 -9.35 7.19
N THR A 134 4.86 -9.34 5.90
CA THR A 134 3.94 -9.18 4.76
C THR A 134 3.09 -7.90 4.82
N PHE A 135 3.55 -6.89 5.55
CA PHE A 135 2.89 -5.59 5.68
C PHE A 135 2.71 -4.94 4.30
N GLY A 136 1.46 -4.62 3.91
CA GLY A 136 1.17 -4.07 2.59
C GLY A 136 1.39 -5.03 1.43
N ALA A 137 1.28 -6.34 1.64
CA ALA A 137 1.36 -7.33 0.57
C ALA A 137 0.38 -6.98 -0.56
N ALA A 138 0.85 -7.02 -1.81
CA ALA A 138 0.07 -6.69 -3.00
C ALA A 138 -0.64 -5.32 -2.97
N LEU A 139 -0.10 -4.34 -2.23
CA LEU A 139 -0.60 -2.96 -2.21
C LEU A 139 -0.72 -2.41 -3.64
N ARG A 140 -1.85 -1.80 -3.99
CA ARG A 140 -2.08 -1.23 -5.32
C ARG A 140 -2.09 0.30 -5.33
N GLY A 141 -2.46 0.93 -4.22
CA GLY A 141 -2.53 2.39 -4.11
C GLY A 141 -2.74 2.88 -2.68
N GLY A 142 -2.78 4.20 -2.52
CA GLY A 142 -2.86 4.84 -1.20
C GLY A 142 -1.52 4.88 -0.46
N ASP A 143 -1.59 5.32 0.80
CA ASP A 143 -0.45 5.43 1.70
C ASP A 143 -0.61 4.49 2.90
N LEU A 144 0.36 3.60 3.08
CA LEU A 144 0.42 2.67 4.21
C LEU A 144 1.65 3.00 5.05
N VAL A 145 1.41 3.48 6.27
CA VAL A 145 2.45 4.07 7.12
C VAL A 145 2.54 3.33 8.44
N CYS A 146 3.73 2.82 8.77
CA CYS A 146 4.05 2.28 10.09
C CYS A 146 5.11 3.17 10.72
N LYS A 147 4.81 3.80 11.87
CA LYS A 147 5.77 4.66 12.56
C LYS A 147 6.89 3.89 13.27
N GLY A 148 6.68 2.60 13.54
CA GLY A 148 7.67 1.71 14.13
C GLY A 148 8.37 0.80 13.11
N ASP A 149 8.73 -0.39 13.59
CA ASP A 149 9.38 -1.43 12.79
C ASP A 149 8.35 -2.31 12.07
N VAL A 150 8.73 -2.85 10.91
CA VAL A 150 7.93 -3.83 10.15
C VAL A 150 8.69 -5.15 9.97
N GLY A 151 7.94 -6.23 9.75
CA GLY A 151 8.51 -7.57 9.57
C GLY A 151 9.12 -7.82 8.18
N SER A 152 9.36 -9.10 7.90
CA SER A 152 9.93 -9.55 6.63
C SER A 152 8.90 -9.50 5.51
N ARG A 153 9.35 -9.43 4.26
CA ARG A 153 8.49 -9.41 3.05
C ARG A 153 7.48 -8.26 3.05
N SER A 154 7.81 -7.14 3.68
CA SER A 154 6.96 -5.94 3.63
C SER A 154 6.94 -5.40 2.20
N GLY A 155 5.77 -5.03 1.69
CA GLY A 155 5.59 -4.61 0.29
C GLY A 155 5.79 -5.72 -0.75
N ILE A 156 5.72 -6.99 -0.35
CA ILE A 156 5.80 -8.11 -1.31
C ILE A 156 4.74 -7.97 -2.40
N ASP A 157 5.15 -8.11 -3.66
CA ASP A 157 4.27 -8.07 -4.84
C ASP A 157 3.43 -6.78 -4.96
N MET A 158 3.89 -5.67 -4.38
CA MET A 158 3.19 -4.39 -4.48
C MET A 158 3.17 -3.87 -5.94
N LYS A 159 2.03 -3.31 -6.35
CA LYS A 159 1.70 -2.88 -7.71
C LYS A 159 1.46 -1.36 -7.80
N GLY A 160 1.65 -0.65 -6.70
CA GLY A 160 1.49 0.80 -6.60
C GLY A 160 1.39 1.26 -5.15
N GLY A 161 1.00 2.52 -4.95
CA GLY A 161 0.92 3.14 -3.63
C GLY A 161 2.27 3.45 -3.00
N THR A 162 2.23 3.85 -1.74
CA THR A 162 3.41 4.18 -0.93
C THR A 162 3.38 3.41 0.38
N ILE A 163 4.46 2.69 0.69
CA ILE A 163 4.71 2.13 2.03
C ILE A 163 5.77 2.99 2.71
N ILE A 164 5.50 3.47 3.93
CA ILE A 164 6.45 4.25 4.73
C ILE A 164 6.68 3.53 6.06
N VAL A 165 7.93 3.27 6.37
CA VAL A 165 8.39 2.59 7.59
C VAL A 165 9.28 3.55 8.37
N GLY A 166 8.83 3.94 9.57
CA GLY A 166 9.54 4.86 10.45
C GLY A 166 10.76 4.23 11.13
N GLY A 167 10.76 2.91 11.29
CA GLY A 167 11.88 2.13 11.83
C GLY A 167 12.54 1.24 10.79
N LYS A 168 12.91 0.02 11.20
CA LYS A 168 13.56 -0.97 10.34
C LYS A 168 12.57 -1.91 9.65
N THR A 169 13.03 -2.58 8.61
CA THR A 169 12.30 -3.65 7.91
C THR A 169 13.07 -4.97 7.93
N GLY A 170 12.34 -6.09 7.92
CA GLY A 170 12.93 -7.43 7.83
C GLY A 170 13.47 -7.78 6.42
N MET A 171 13.91 -9.05 6.27
CA MET A 171 14.42 -9.60 5.02
C MET A 171 13.36 -9.63 3.90
N ASN A 172 13.82 -9.63 2.65
CA ASN A 172 13.01 -9.75 1.43
C ASN A 172 11.93 -8.67 1.31
N SER A 173 12.09 -7.49 1.91
CA SER A 173 11.15 -6.39 1.71
C SER A 173 11.26 -5.85 0.29
N GLY A 174 10.12 -5.49 -0.31
CA GLY A 174 10.04 -5.17 -1.74
C GLY A 174 10.21 -6.39 -2.65
N PHE A 175 10.12 -7.63 -2.13
CA PHE A 175 10.22 -8.83 -2.97
C PHE A 175 9.13 -8.85 -4.04
N MET A 176 9.51 -9.06 -5.31
CA MET A 176 8.60 -9.03 -6.46
C MET A 176 7.84 -7.70 -6.61
N MET A 177 8.39 -6.58 -6.09
CA MET A 177 7.79 -5.26 -6.27
C MET A 177 7.62 -4.94 -7.76
N GLN A 178 6.39 -4.68 -8.18
CA GLN A 178 6.05 -4.43 -9.57
C GLN A 178 5.96 -2.95 -9.90
N ARG A 179 5.51 -2.11 -8.96
CA ARG A 179 5.46 -0.64 -9.05
C ARG A 179 5.31 -0.03 -7.65
N GLY A 180 5.33 1.30 -7.56
CA GLY A 180 5.04 2.06 -6.34
C GLY A 180 6.30 2.56 -5.65
N ARG A 181 6.17 2.95 -4.38
CA ARG A 181 7.29 3.47 -3.59
C ARG A 181 7.34 2.84 -2.19
N MET A 182 8.53 2.48 -1.73
CA MET A 182 8.79 2.16 -0.33
C MET A 182 9.75 3.18 0.26
N VAL A 183 9.52 3.64 1.47
CA VAL A 183 10.40 4.53 2.23
C VAL A 183 10.72 3.87 3.56
N ILE A 184 12.00 3.59 3.82
CA ILE A 184 12.48 2.92 5.03
C ILE A 184 13.42 3.88 5.75
N LEU A 185 13.02 4.37 6.92
CA LEU A 185 13.80 5.37 7.67
C LEU A 185 14.87 4.74 8.56
N GLY A 186 14.80 3.43 8.83
CA GLY A 186 15.84 2.66 9.52
C GLY A 186 16.56 1.69 8.58
N ASP A 187 17.00 0.56 9.15
CA ASP A 187 17.74 -0.47 8.44
C ASP A 187 16.83 -1.48 7.71
N ALA A 188 17.38 -2.20 6.75
CA ALA A 188 16.74 -3.31 6.06
C ALA A 188 17.56 -4.61 6.17
N GLY A 189 16.87 -5.74 6.29
CA GLY A 189 17.50 -7.06 6.27
C GLY A 189 18.00 -7.48 4.88
N GLN A 190 18.30 -8.77 4.74
CA GLN A 190 18.78 -9.38 3.49
C GLN A 190 17.81 -9.22 2.33
N ASN A 191 18.35 -9.18 1.12
CA ASN A 191 17.64 -9.26 -0.17
C ASN A 191 16.57 -8.17 -0.35
N LEU A 192 16.90 -6.93 -0.01
CA LEU A 192 16.04 -5.78 -0.24
C LEU A 192 15.77 -5.61 -1.75
N GLY A 193 14.49 -5.51 -2.13
CA GLY A 193 14.07 -5.35 -3.52
C GLY A 193 14.27 -6.60 -4.39
N ASP A 194 14.37 -7.79 -3.79
CA ASP A 194 14.64 -9.00 -4.57
C ASP A 194 13.56 -9.29 -5.63
N SER A 195 14.01 -9.65 -6.83
CA SER A 195 13.16 -9.84 -8.01
C SER A 195 12.22 -8.65 -8.31
N MET A 196 12.60 -7.41 -7.98
CA MET A 196 11.79 -6.23 -8.31
C MET A 196 11.77 -5.94 -9.82
N TYR A 197 10.57 -5.71 -10.37
CA TYR A 197 10.37 -5.41 -11.79
C TYR A 197 10.43 -3.91 -12.09
N ASP A 198 9.85 -3.09 -11.21
CA ASP A 198 9.83 -1.62 -11.30
C ASP A 198 9.45 -1.00 -9.93
N GLY A 199 9.48 0.32 -9.83
CA GLY A 199 9.24 1.07 -8.61
C GLY A 199 10.52 1.52 -7.91
N THR A 200 10.36 2.19 -6.77
CA THR A 200 11.47 2.82 -6.05
C THR A 200 11.45 2.49 -4.56
N ILE A 201 12.58 2.06 -4.03
CA ILE A 201 12.79 1.91 -2.59
C ILE A 201 13.78 2.99 -2.14
N TYR A 202 13.38 3.80 -1.18
CA TYR A 202 14.22 4.79 -0.52
C TYR A 202 14.61 4.26 0.86
N ILE A 203 15.89 4.27 1.19
CA ILE A 203 16.40 3.77 2.47
C ILE A 203 17.37 4.77 3.11
N ALA A 204 17.05 5.20 4.33
CA ALA A 204 17.88 6.14 5.11
C ALA A 204 18.93 5.42 5.98
N GLY A 205 18.68 4.16 6.38
CA GLY A 205 19.63 3.33 7.11
C GLY A 205 20.50 2.45 6.22
N LYS A 206 21.02 1.38 6.81
CA LYS A 206 21.81 0.35 6.12
C LYS A 206 20.89 -0.75 5.60
N TYR A 207 21.31 -1.43 4.53
CA TYR A 207 20.71 -2.71 4.13
C TYR A 207 21.80 -3.78 4.19
N GLU A 208 21.42 -5.02 4.52
CA GLU A 208 22.38 -6.11 4.60
C GLU A 208 22.82 -6.60 3.22
N SER A 209 21.86 -6.81 2.30
CA SER A 209 22.12 -7.11 0.90
C SER A 209 20.97 -6.64 0.01
N LEU A 210 21.27 -6.34 -1.25
CA LEU A 210 20.27 -6.18 -2.29
C LEU A 210 19.91 -7.55 -2.88
N GLY A 211 18.68 -7.68 -3.36
CA GLY A 211 18.29 -8.85 -4.15
C GLY A 211 18.84 -8.82 -5.58
N VAL A 212 18.58 -9.88 -6.35
CA VAL A 212 19.25 -10.16 -7.64
C VAL A 212 19.08 -9.02 -8.66
N ASP A 213 17.93 -8.36 -8.61
CA ASP A 213 17.50 -7.32 -9.55
C ASP A 213 17.39 -5.92 -8.95
N ALA A 214 17.81 -5.74 -7.70
CA ALA A 214 17.85 -4.44 -7.05
C ALA A 214 19.24 -3.80 -7.24
N VAL A 215 19.27 -2.55 -7.67
CA VAL A 215 20.49 -1.75 -7.81
C VAL A 215 20.31 -0.37 -7.22
N GLU A 216 21.39 0.22 -6.70
CA GLU A 216 21.37 1.63 -6.31
C GLU A 216 21.28 2.54 -7.56
N SER A 217 20.63 3.68 -7.39
CA SER A 217 20.49 4.73 -8.39
C SER A 217 20.69 6.09 -7.74
N GLU A 218 21.11 7.06 -8.54
CA GLU A 218 21.25 8.46 -8.13
C GLU A 218 19.93 9.05 -7.62
N MET A 219 20.01 9.81 -6.54
CA MET A 219 18.93 10.65 -6.03
C MET A 219 18.80 11.91 -6.88
N THR A 220 17.58 12.23 -7.31
CA THR A 220 17.28 13.48 -8.02
C THR A 220 16.67 14.52 -7.07
N GLN A 221 16.69 15.80 -7.45
CA GLN A 221 15.99 16.85 -6.68
C GLN A 221 14.50 16.54 -6.52
N THR A 222 13.86 15.97 -7.55
CA THR A 222 12.46 15.55 -7.46
C THR A 222 12.23 14.44 -6.43
N ASP A 223 13.19 13.53 -6.27
CA ASP A 223 13.13 12.50 -5.22
C ASP A 223 13.21 13.13 -3.82
N ILE A 224 14.12 14.08 -3.65
CA ILE A 224 14.34 14.83 -2.39
C ILE A 224 13.07 15.60 -2.01
N ASP A 225 12.56 16.46 -2.90
CA ASP A 225 11.37 17.28 -2.66
C ASP A 225 10.14 16.40 -2.36
N TRP A 226 10.01 15.28 -3.08
CA TRP A 226 8.91 14.33 -2.86
C TRP A 226 9.03 13.67 -1.48
N LEU A 227 10.22 13.23 -1.07
CA LEU A 227 10.44 12.61 0.24
C LEU A 227 10.13 13.58 1.38
N GLU A 228 10.61 14.81 1.33
CA GLU A 228 10.34 15.82 2.37
C GLU A 228 8.83 16.06 2.52
N LYS A 229 8.16 16.34 1.41
CA LYS A 229 6.71 16.55 1.39
C LYS A 229 5.98 15.32 1.91
N LYS A 230 6.34 14.12 1.43
CA LYS A 230 5.64 12.88 1.79
C LYS A 230 5.81 12.53 3.27
N LEU A 231 7.02 12.67 3.82
CA LEU A 231 7.30 12.37 5.22
C LEU A 231 6.64 13.39 6.17
N SER A 232 6.61 14.67 5.80
CA SER A 232 5.97 15.72 6.61
C SER A 232 4.47 15.51 6.82
N ILE A 233 3.74 14.95 5.84
CA ILE A 233 2.31 14.58 5.98
C ILE A 233 2.08 13.68 7.20
N TYR A 234 3.04 12.81 7.50
CA TYR A 234 2.95 11.82 8.58
C TYR A 234 3.76 12.19 9.83
N GLY A 235 4.31 13.40 9.88
CA GLY A 235 5.16 13.84 10.99
C GLY A 235 6.47 13.07 11.10
N LEU A 236 6.94 12.46 10.00
CA LEU A 236 8.18 11.71 9.93
C LEU A 236 9.31 12.56 9.32
N LYS A 237 10.56 12.19 9.60
CA LYS A 237 11.76 12.82 9.03
C LYS A 237 12.83 11.76 8.80
N ALA A 238 13.59 11.90 7.71
CA ALA A 238 14.78 11.08 7.51
C ALA A 238 15.82 11.42 8.59
N PRO A 239 16.38 10.44 9.31
CA PRO A 239 17.24 10.69 10.48
C PRO A 239 18.51 11.48 10.16
N ASN A 240 19.02 11.36 8.95
CA ASN A 240 20.25 12.03 8.50
C ASN A 240 20.01 13.00 7.34
N GLY A 241 18.79 13.53 7.20
CA GLY A 241 18.41 14.35 6.04
C GLY A 241 18.01 13.49 4.82
N VAL A 242 17.13 14.04 3.99
CA VAL A 242 16.58 13.35 2.80
C VAL A 242 17.63 13.23 1.68
N GLU A 243 18.60 14.12 1.66
CA GLU A 243 19.73 14.17 0.73
C GLU A 243 20.69 12.98 0.90
N ASN A 244 20.71 12.38 2.09
CA ASN A 244 21.54 11.21 2.41
C ASN A 244 20.78 9.88 2.27
N VAL A 245 19.51 9.93 1.84
CA VAL A 245 18.73 8.73 1.58
C VAL A 245 19.21 8.07 0.30
N ARG A 246 19.39 6.75 0.33
CA ARG A 246 19.79 5.97 -0.85
C ARG A 246 18.56 5.51 -1.60
N LYS A 247 18.64 5.51 -2.93
CA LYS A 247 17.58 5.09 -3.83
C LYS A 247 17.94 3.76 -4.48
N ILE A 248 17.02 2.82 -4.42
CA ILE A 248 17.13 1.49 -5.01
C ILE A 248 16.00 1.34 -6.02
N VAL A 249 16.35 0.83 -7.20
CA VAL A 249 15.44 0.62 -8.33
C VAL A 249 15.70 -0.75 -8.96
N SER A 250 14.83 -1.16 -9.89
CA SER A 250 15.07 -2.36 -10.68
C SER A 250 16.25 -2.15 -11.63
N GLY A 251 17.20 -3.09 -11.60
CA GLY A 251 18.26 -3.25 -12.58
C GLY A 251 17.77 -3.84 -13.91
N LYS A 252 16.48 -4.23 -13.99
CA LYS A 252 15.81 -4.72 -15.20
C LYS A 252 16.48 -5.95 -15.83
N LYS A 253 17.14 -6.80 -15.05
CA LYS A 253 17.82 -8.00 -15.59
C LYS A 253 16.83 -9.15 -15.84
N LEU A 254 15.73 -9.20 -15.09
CA LEU A 254 14.65 -10.18 -15.24
C LEU A 254 13.61 -9.77 -16.29
N TRP A 255 13.81 -8.65 -16.99
CA TRP A 255 12.98 -8.22 -18.11
C TRP A 255 13.22 -9.12 -19.33
N ASN A 256 12.66 -10.32 -19.32
CA ASN A 256 12.77 -11.28 -20.44
C ASN A 256 11.72 -11.02 -21.54
N TYR A 257 11.59 -9.78 -21.98
CA TYR A 257 10.67 -9.42 -23.09
C TYR A 257 11.20 -9.88 -24.47
N ASP A 258 12.49 -10.23 -24.55
CA ASP A 258 13.16 -10.63 -25.81
C ASP A 258 13.09 -12.15 -26.08
N ASN A 259 12.41 -12.92 -25.24
CA ASN A 259 12.01 -14.27 -25.64
C ASN A 259 10.80 -14.17 -26.56
N LEU A 260 11.06 -13.90 -27.84
CA LEU A 260 10.15 -14.20 -28.93
C LEU A 260 9.46 -15.54 -28.66
N GLU A 261 8.15 -15.61 -28.89
CA GLU A 261 7.42 -16.88 -28.81
C GLU A 261 8.15 -17.92 -29.69
N PRO A 262 8.11 -19.22 -29.37
CA PRO A 262 8.77 -20.23 -30.19
C PRO A 262 8.41 -20.14 -31.68
N SER A 263 7.22 -19.65 -32.00
CA SER A 263 6.74 -19.37 -33.37
C SER A 263 7.38 -18.15 -34.06
N GLU A 264 7.94 -17.21 -33.30
CA GLU A 264 8.53 -15.95 -33.76
C GLU A 264 10.05 -16.02 -33.87
N LYS A 265 10.68 -17.03 -33.25
CA LYS A 265 12.09 -17.35 -33.48
C LYS A 265 12.26 -17.87 -34.91
N LYS A 266 12.62 -16.99 -35.86
CA LYS A 266 13.09 -17.43 -37.18
C LYS A 266 14.22 -18.43 -36.97
N LEU A 267 14.09 -19.62 -37.55
CA LEU A 267 15.16 -20.60 -37.65
C LEU A 267 16.36 -19.91 -38.31
N ILE A 268 17.36 -19.56 -37.51
CA ILE A 268 18.67 -19.22 -38.04
C ILE A 268 19.28 -20.56 -38.44
N LEU A 269 19.19 -20.87 -39.74
CA LEU A 269 19.94 -21.94 -40.40
C LEU A 269 21.40 -21.54 -40.55
#